data_AF-A0A7X9GH14-F1
#
_entry.id   AF-A0A7X9GH14-F1
#
_cell.length_a   1.000
_cell.length_b   1.000
_cell.length_c   1.000
_cell.angle_alpha   90.00
_cell.angle_beta   90.00
_cell.angle_gamma   90.00
#
_symmetry.space_group_name_H-M   'P 1'
#
loop_
_entity.id
_entity.type
_entity.pdbx_description
1 polymer ?
#
loop_
_entity_poly.entity_id
_entity_poly.type
_entity_poly.pdbx_seq_one_letter_code
_entity_poly.pdbx_strand_id
1 'polypeptide(L)'
;MDSLLYKPVSIGRLDIPGNLFLAPVAGYSDRAFRSICIAEGANLCYTEMVSAEALWRGSDKTEMLLLRGENEAFFAPQIFGGEVDSMKKATRILVEKYTPSLIDINAGCPVPKI
;
A
#
# COMPACT_ATOMS: atom_id res chain seq x y z
N MET A 1 6.22 -20.72 -20.67
CA MET A 1 5.15 -20.90 -19.66
C MET A 1 3.88 -20.39 -20.28
N ASP A 2 2.98 -21.29 -20.65
CA ASP A 2 1.61 -20.93 -21.06
C ASP A 2 0.91 -20.30 -19.86
N SER A 3 0.85 -18.97 -19.78
CA SER A 3 0.25 -18.30 -18.63
C SER A 3 -1.12 -17.73 -18.97
N LEU A 4 -2.09 -18.59 -19.26
CA LEU A 4 -3.51 -18.18 -19.36
C LEU A 4 -4.01 -17.46 -18.09
N LEU A 5 -3.30 -17.61 -16.96
CA LEU A 5 -3.64 -16.99 -15.68
C LEU A 5 -2.88 -15.69 -15.38
N TYR A 6 -1.67 -15.49 -15.92
CA TYR A 6 -0.93 -14.24 -15.72
C TYR A 6 -1.39 -13.21 -16.74
N LYS A 7 -1.89 -12.08 -16.27
CA LYS A 7 -2.48 -11.06 -17.14
C LYS A 7 -2.34 -9.66 -16.55
N PRO A 8 -2.31 -8.62 -17.38
CA PRO A 8 -2.42 -7.26 -16.92
C PRO A 8 -3.70 -7.00 -16.12
N VAL A 9 -3.65 -6.02 -15.21
CA VAL A 9 -4.78 -5.60 -14.38
C VAL A 9 -4.89 -4.08 -14.45
N SER A 10 -6.11 -3.59 -14.72
CA SER A 10 -6.43 -2.17 -14.66
C SER A 10 -7.22 -1.84 -13.40
N ILE A 11 -6.74 -0.87 -12.63
CA ILE A 11 -7.41 -0.33 -11.43
C ILE A 11 -7.66 1.16 -11.66
N GLY A 12 -8.88 1.51 -12.06
CA GLY A 12 -9.21 2.88 -12.45
C GLY A 12 -8.39 3.33 -13.67
N ARG A 13 -7.43 4.22 -13.47
CA ARG A 13 -6.50 4.73 -14.51
C ARG A 13 -5.11 4.11 -14.44
N LEU A 14 -4.89 3.18 -13.51
CA LEU A 14 -3.61 2.51 -13.32
C LEU A 14 -3.61 1.19 -14.09
N ASP A 15 -2.66 1.04 -15.00
CA ASP A 15 -2.42 -0.21 -15.74
C ASP A 15 -1.19 -0.92 -15.17
N ILE A 16 -1.41 -2.09 -14.58
CA ILE A 16 -0.37 -2.93 -13.98
C ILE A 16 -0.08 -4.09 -14.95
N PRO A 17 1.20 -4.36 -15.28
CA PRO A 17 1.56 -5.31 -16.35
C PRO A 17 1.28 -6.79 -16.01
N GLY A 18 0.90 -7.09 -14.78
CA GLY A 18 0.57 -8.44 -14.32
C GLY A 18 -0.34 -8.44 -13.09
N ASN A 19 -0.77 -9.61 -12.68
CA ASN A 19 -1.74 -9.83 -11.61
C ASN A 19 -1.15 -10.50 -10.36
N LEU A 20 0.16 -10.45 -10.16
CA LEU A 20 0.82 -10.96 -8.96
C LEU A 20 1.06 -9.82 -7.97
N PHE A 21 0.20 -9.72 -6.97
CA PHE A 21 0.26 -8.64 -5.97
C PHE A 21 0.70 -9.20 -4.62
N LEU A 22 1.71 -8.56 -4.01
CA LEU A 22 2.08 -8.86 -2.63
C LEU A 22 1.06 -8.22 -1.68
N ALA A 23 0.35 -9.04 -0.92
CA ALA A 23 -0.62 -8.59 0.06
C ALA A 23 0.03 -7.74 1.18
N PRO A 24 -0.73 -6.82 1.79
CA PRO A 24 -0.28 -6.03 2.94
C PRO A 24 -0.23 -6.91 4.19
N VAL A 25 0.93 -6.97 4.85
CA VAL A 25 1.14 -7.78 6.05
C VAL A 25 1.92 -6.96 7.07
N ALA A 26 1.25 -6.51 8.12
CA ALA A 26 1.90 -5.75 9.20
C ALA A 26 3.03 -6.56 9.85
N GLY A 27 4.18 -5.93 10.03
CA GLY A 27 5.44 -6.50 10.48
C GLY A 27 6.29 -7.17 9.39
N TYR A 28 5.81 -7.23 8.13
CA TYR A 28 6.49 -7.95 7.05
C TYR A 28 6.62 -7.14 5.76
N SER A 29 5.54 -6.51 5.28
CA SER A 29 5.53 -5.82 3.98
C SER A 29 6.17 -4.42 4.02
N ASP A 30 7.34 -4.32 4.66
CA ASP A 30 8.16 -3.12 4.72
C ASP A 30 8.84 -2.82 3.37
N ARG A 31 9.54 -1.68 3.28
CA ARG A 31 10.21 -1.27 2.03
C ARG A 31 11.17 -2.36 1.51
N ALA A 32 11.96 -2.98 2.38
CA ALA A 32 13.00 -3.91 1.97
C ALA A 32 12.39 -5.19 1.42
N PHE A 33 11.40 -5.75 2.11
CA PHE A 33 10.70 -6.95 1.68
C PHE A 33 9.93 -6.73 0.38
N ARG A 34 9.20 -5.61 0.23
CA ARG A 34 8.54 -5.25 -1.03
C ARG A 34 9.53 -5.14 -2.18
N SER A 35 10.70 -4.54 -1.94
CA SER A 35 11.75 -4.41 -2.96
C SER A 35 12.24 -5.77 -3.46
N ILE A 36 12.41 -6.75 -2.55
CA ILE A 36 12.76 -8.13 -2.90
C ILE A 36 11.62 -8.77 -3.71
N CYS A 37 10.38 -8.67 -3.26
CA CYS A 37 9.25 -9.26 -3.98
C CYS A 37 9.08 -8.71 -5.40
N ILE A 38 9.33 -7.41 -5.61
CA ILE A 38 9.32 -6.81 -6.95
C ILE A 38 10.44 -7.38 -7.81
N ALA A 39 11.65 -7.52 -7.26
CA ALA A 39 12.78 -8.14 -7.98
C ALA A 39 12.49 -9.60 -8.36
N GLU A 40 11.70 -10.31 -7.56
CA GLU A 40 11.28 -11.70 -7.78
C GLU A 40 9.96 -11.83 -8.56
N GLY A 41 9.44 -10.73 -9.12
CA GLY A 41 8.33 -10.77 -10.09
C GLY A 41 6.95 -10.33 -9.58
N ALA A 42 6.83 -9.77 -8.38
CA ALA A 42 5.60 -9.09 -7.97
C ALA A 42 5.37 -7.83 -8.82
N ASN A 43 4.15 -7.65 -9.32
CA ASN A 43 3.78 -6.52 -10.16
C ASN A 43 3.29 -5.31 -9.37
N LEU A 44 2.81 -5.54 -8.15
CA LEU A 44 2.37 -4.53 -7.21
C LEU A 44 2.63 -5.04 -5.79
N CYS A 45 3.03 -4.16 -4.89
CA CYS A 45 3.11 -4.46 -3.47
C CYS A 45 2.36 -3.39 -2.68
N TYR A 46 1.62 -3.81 -1.65
CA TYR A 46 0.99 -2.89 -0.71
C TYR A 46 1.92 -2.65 0.48
N THR A 47 1.89 -1.44 1.05
CA THR A 47 2.56 -1.18 2.33
C THR A 47 1.95 -2.03 3.44
N GLU A 48 2.57 -2.03 4.60
CA GLU A 48 1.88 -2.41 5.83
C GLU A 48 0.62 -1.55 6.07
N MET A 49 -0.17 -1.94 7.06
CA MET A 49 -1.36 -1.20 7.49
C MET A 49 -1.00 0.14 8.13
N VAL A 50 -1.29 1.24 7.46
CA VAL A 50 -1.04 2.61 7.93
C VAL A 50 -2.27 3.15 8.66
N SER A 51 -2.11 3.55 9.93
CA SER A 51 -3.19 4.17 10.70
C SER A 51 -3.49 5.57 10.17
N ALA A 52 -4.71 5.81 9.69
CA ALA A 52 -5.11 7.13 9.24
C ALA A 52 -5.06 8.17 10.39
N GLU A 53 -5.44 7.75 11.60
CA GLU A 53 -5.40 8.60 12.79
C GLU A 53 -3.95 8.99 13.16
N ALA A 54 -3.04 8.01 13.17
CA ALA A 54 -1.65 8.26 13.54
C ALA A 54 -0.91 9.06 12.44
N LEU A 55 -1.22 8.82 11.16
CA LEU A 55 -0.63 9.55 10.05
C LEU A 55 -1.01 11.03 10.11
N TRP A 56 -2.29 11.35 10.28
CA TRP A 56 -2.73 12.74 10.40
C TRP A 56 -2.15 13.44 11.63
N ARG A 57 -1.95 12.72 12.73
CA ARG A 57 -1.30 13.26 13.94
C ARG A 57 0.23 13.39 13.82
N GLY A 58 0.82 13.06 12.68
CA GLY A 58 2.27 13.21 12.44
C GLY A 58 3.11 12.18 13.18
N SER A 59 2.65 10.93 13.29
CA SER A 59 3.43 9.86 13.91
C SER A 59 4.61 9.44 13.04
N ASP A 60 5.84 9.67 13.50
CA ASP A 60 7.07 9.24 12.80
C ASP A 60 7.08 7.75 12.48
N LYS A 61 6.66 6.90 13.44
CA LYS A 61 6.54 5.45 13.23
C LYS A 61 5.62 5.10 12.07
N THR A 62 4.55 5.86 11.90
CA THR A 62 3.58 5.67 10.81
C THR A 62 4.14 6.16 9.49
N GLU A 63 4.86 7.29 9.49
CA GLU A 63 5.56 7.78 8.29
C GLU A 63 6.66 6.82 7.81
N MET A 64 7.34 6.09 8.71
CA MET A 64 8.32 5.06 8.33
C MET A 64 7.73 3.92 7.50
N LEU A 65 6.45 3.58 7.70
CA LEU A 65 5.76 2.54 6.91
C LEU A 65 5.53 2.98 5.45
N LEU A 66 5.60 4.29 5.17
CA LEU A 66 5.38 4.90 3.86
C LEU A 66 6.67 5.10 3.06
N LEU A 67 7.81 4.56 3.51
CA LEU A 67 9.04 4.59 2.74
C LEU A 67 8.89 3.75 1.47
N ARG A 68 9.16 4.38 0.32
CA ARG A 68 9.07 3.77 -1.02
C ARG A 68 10.41 3.16 -1.43
N GLY A 69 10.37 1.99 -2.06
CA GLY A 69 11.53 1.36 -2.69
C GLY A 69 11.93 2.05 -3.99
N GLU A 70 13.21 2.03 -4.36
CA GLU A 70 13.67 2.63 -5.63
C GLU A 70 13.13 1.89 -6.85
N ASN A 71 12.93 0.57 -6.73
CA ASN A 71 12.34 -0.29 -7.75
C ASN A 71 10.81 -0.38 -7.68
N GLU A 72 10.18 0.33 -6.74
CA GLU A 72 8.72 0.32 -6.54
C GLU A 72 8.05 1.26 -7.55
N ALA A 73 7.88 0.79 -8.79
CA ALA A 73 7.29 1.56 -9.90
C ALA A 73 5.85 2.02 -9.59
N PHE A 74 5.08 1.17 -8.92
CA PHE A 74 3.76 1.49 -8.39
C PHE A 74 3.80 1.50 -6.87
N PHE A 75 3.35 2.60 -6.26
CA PHE A 75 3.32 2.74 -4.81
C PHE A 75 1.88 2.70 -4.32
N ALA A 76 1.57 1.72 -3.46
CA ALA A 76 0.22 1.44 -2.98
C ALA A 76 0.15 1.41 -1.43
N PRO A 77 0.05 2.57 -0.77
CA PRO A 77 -0.25 2.62 0.65
C PRO A 77 -1.61 2.01 0.98
N GLN A 78 -1.65 1.15 2.01
CA GLN A 78 -2.90 0.71 2.61
C GLN A 78 -3.18 1.49 3.89
N ILE A 79 -4.30 2.21 3.95
CA ILE A 79 -4.76 2.92 5.15
C ILE A 79 -5.93 2.22 5.83
N PHE A 80 -6.07 2.44 7.13
CA PHE A 80 -7.25 2.02 7.89
C PHE A 80 -7.64 3.11 8.91
N GLY A 81 -8.91 3.12 9.30
CA GLY A 81 -9.43 4.02 10.33
C GLY A 81 -10.95 3.89 10.48
N GLY A 82 -11.47 4.24 11.66
CA GLY A 82 -12.92 4.27 11.93
C GLY A 82 -13.56 5.64 11.69
N GLU A 83 -12.77 6.70 11.72
CA GLU A 83 -13.25 8.09 11.60
C GLU A 83 -13.06 8.64 10.20
N VAL A 84 -14.15 9.14 9.60
CA VAL A 84 -14.17 9.68 8.24
C VAL A 84 -13.19 10.85 8.07
N ASP A 85 -13.12 11.74 9.05
CA ASP A 85 -12.25 12.91 8.97
C ASP A 85 -10.77 12.53 9.02
N SER A 86 -10.41 11.52 9.81
CA SER A 86 -9.05 10.99 9.86
C SER A 86 -8.68 10.34 8.53
N MET A 87 -9.59 9.55 7.94
CA MET A 87 -9.40 8.96 6.61
C MET A 87 -9.19 10.02 5.51
N LYS A 88 -9.98 11.11 5.52
CA LYS A 88 -9.82 12.23 4.58
C LYS A 88 -8.46 12.92 4.73
N LYS A 89 -8.06 13.23 5.96
CA LYS A 89 -6.78 13.93 6.23
C LYS A 89 -5.59 13.05 5.86
N ALA A 90 -5.62 11.77 6.23
CA ALA A 90 -4.59 10.80 5.84
C ALA A 90 -4.47 10.67 4.32
N THR A 91 -5.60 10.54 3.61
CA THR A 91 -5.63 10.46 2.14
C THR A 91 -4.99 11.70 1.51
N ARG A 92 -5.30 12.89 2.04
CA ARG A 92 -4.71 14.15 1.57
C ARG A 92 -3.20 14.19 1.77
N ILE A 93 -2.72 13.77 2.95
CA ILE A 93 -1.29 13.66 3.24
C ILE A 93 -0.61 12.70 2.27
N LEU A 94 -1.21 11.54 1.99
CA LEU A 94 -0.66 10.57 1.03
C LEU A 94 -0.50 11.18 -0.35
N VAL A 95 -1.55 11.82 -0.88
CA VAL A 95 -1.52 12.46 -2.20
C VAL A 95 -0.46 13.58 -2.26
N GLU A 96 -0.42 14.44 -1.25
CA GLU A 96 0.45 15.63 -1.24
C GLU A 96 1.93 15.29 -1.00
N LYS A 97 2.24 14.34 -0.10
CA LYS A 97 3.63 14.03 0.28
C LYS A 97 4.25 12.84 -0.45
N TYR A 98 3.46 11.83 -0.81
CA TYR A 98 3.98 10.53 -1.25
C TYR A 98 3.60 10.15 -2.69
N THR A 99 2.67 10.87 -3.30
CA THR A 99 2.27 10.69 -4.71
C THR A 99 1.99 9.21 -5.06
N PRO A 100 1.07 8.53 -4.34
CA PRO A 100 0.80 7.12 -4.54
C PRO A 100 0.15 6.86 -5.90
N SER A 101 0.40 5.67 -6.46
CA SER A 101 -0.28 5.19 -7.67
C SER A 101 -1.74 4.81 -7.39
N LEU A 102 -1.99 4.31 -6.18
CA LEU A 102 -3.34 4.05 -5.64
C LEU A 102 -3.29 4.12 -4.11
N ILE A 103 -4.45 4.31 -3.48
CA ILE A 103 -4.60 4.21 -2.03
C ILE A 103 -5.59 3.08 -1.76
N ASP A 104 -5.18 2.11 -0.96
CA ASP A 104 -6.02 0.99 -0.55
C ASP A 104 -6.62 1.25 0.84
N ILE A 105 -7.86 0.79 1.06
CA ILE A 105 -8.55 0.92 2.34
C ILE A 105 -8.72 -0.48 2.92
N ASN A 106 -8.10 -0.72 4.08
CA ASN A 106 -8.32 -1.96 4.81
C ASN A 106 -9.70 -1.94 5.47
N ALA A 107 -10.63 -2.71 4.88
CA ALA A 107 -11.96 -2.99 5.43
C ALA A 107 -12.15 -4.49 5.76
N GLY A 108 -11.06 -5.26 5.83
CA GLY A 108 -11.10 -6.72 5.95
C GLY A 108 -10.50 -7.29 7.23
N CYS A 109 -9.70 -6.54 7.98
CA CYS A 109 -9.03 -7.07 9.17
C CYS A 109 -10.04 -7.34 10.30
N PRO A 110 -10.17 -8.59 10.79
CA PRO A 110 -11.11 -8.94 11.85
C PRO A 110 -10.54 -8.65 13.26
N VAL A 111 -9.26 -8.27 13.36
CA VAL A 111 -8.56 -8.11 14.62
C VAL A 111 -9.10 -6.86 15.35
N PRO A 112 -9.64 -7.01 16.56
CA PRO A 112 -10.01 -5.86 17.38
C PRO A 112 -8.76 -5.01 17.63
N LYS A 113 -8.83 -3.73 17.29
CA LYS A 113 -7.79 -2.78 17.69
C LYS A 113 -8.06 -2.42 19.15
N ILE A 114 -7.23 -2.99 20.03
CA ILE A 114 -7.08 -2.63 21.45
C ILE A 114 -6.34 -1.31 21.58
#